data_AF-A0A969L2Q5-F1
#
_entry.id   AF-A0A969L2Q5-F1
#
_cell.length_a   1.000
_cell.length_b   1.000
_cell.length_c   1.000
_cell.angle_alpha   90.00
_cell.angle_beta   90.00
_cell.angle_gamma   90.00
#
_symmetry.space_group_name_H-M   'P 1'
#
loop_
_entity.id
_entity.type
_entity.pdbx_description
1 polymer ?
#
loop_
_entity_poly.entity_id
_entity_poly.type
_entity_poly.pdbx_seq_one_letter_code
_entity_poly.pdbx_strand_id
1 'polypeptide(L)'
;MSKLEFIDSETGDYFDVLVQVGFEKPLEAIDIVQVLQVFLETTTGLIAANLFEGLAYLNIDTTSLTIRFRYSGTSPSSNPYPGEELPRLKMQFIFYLFAKIDLQYKLADIPFPSDFREFISLPDYL
;
A
#
# COMPACT_ATOMS: atom_id res chain seq x y z
N MET A 1 -11.74 -6.67 11.23
CA MET A 1 -11.23 -5.43 11.86
C MET A 1 -10.12 -4.91 10.99
N SER A 2 -10.20 -3.66 10.52
CA SER A 2 -9.10 -3.02 9.82
C SER A 2 -8.10 -2.37 10.75
N LYS A 3 -6.88 -2.19 10.24
CA LYS A 3 -5.79 -1.58 10.97
C LYS A 3 -4.88 -0.80 10.02
N LEU A 4 -4.50 0.41 10.42
CA LEU A 4 -3.37 1.15 9.84
C LEU A 4 -2.46 1.56 10.99
N GLU A 5 -1.22 1.12 10.98
CA GLU A 5 -0.28 1.29 12.09
C GLU A 5 1.13 1.55 11.57
N PHE A 6 1.79 2.54 12.14
CA PHE A 6 3.22 2.79 11.96
C PHE A 6 3.99 2.00 13.00
N ILE A 7 4.97 1.23 12.55
CA ILE A 7 5.78 0.35 13.39
C ILE A 7 7.22 0.82 13.24
N ASP A 8 7.71 1.51 14.26
CA ASP A 8 9.11 1.91 14.32
C ASP A 8 9.99 0.67 14.49
N SER A 9 11.04 0.55 13.68
CA SER A 9 12.02 -0.51 13.90
C SER A 9 12.97 -0.08 15.01
N GLU A 10 13.11 -0.91 16.06
CA GLU A 10 14.08 -0.67 17.14
C GLU A 10 15.54 -0.76 16.66
N THR A 11 15.76 -1.28 15.44
CA THR A 11 17.07 -1.52 14.85
C THR A 11 17.13 -1.00 13.41
N GLY A 12 17.44 0.28 13.25
CA GLY A 12 17.91 0.85 11.97
C GLY A 12 17.09 2.00 11.41
N ASP A 13 17.60 2.55 10.30
CA ASP A 13 17.02 3.65 9.51
C ASP A 13 15.74 3.24 8.75
N TYR A 14 14.91 2.35 9.29
CA TYR A 14 13.70 1.86 8.64
C TYR A 14 12.48 1.94 9.58
N PHE A 15 11.31 2.10 8.97
CA PHE A 15 10.02 1.95 9.63
C PHE A 15 9.08 1.14 8.75
N ASP A 16 8.17 0.40 9.37
CA ASP A 16 7.19 -0.40 8.69
C ASP A 16 5.80 0.27 8.79
N VAL A 17 4.99 0.17 7.74
CA VAL A 17 3.57 0.54 7.79
C VAL A 17 2.75 -0.73 7.60
N LEU A 18 1.99 -1.10 8.62
CA LEU A 18 1.07 -2.23 8.59
C LEU A 18 -0.31 -1.73 8.18
N VAL A 19 -0.86 -2.39 7.16
CA VAL A 19 -2.22 -2.14 6.69
C VAL A 19 -2.98 -3.45 6.62
N GLN A 20 -4.14 -3.48 7.25
CA GLN A 20 -5.06 -4.61 7.26
C GLN A 20 -6.46 -4.13 6.87
N VAL A 21 -7.06 -4.79 5.88
CA VAL A 21 -8.40 -4.51 5.37
C VAL A 21 -9.21 -5.80 5.25
N GLY A 22 -10.54 -5.70 5.30
CA GLY A 22 -11.45 -6.79 4.97
C GLY A 22 -11.98 -6.66 3.54
N PHE A 23 -12.53 -7.74 3.00
CA PHE A 23 -13.32 -7.72 1.76
C PHE A 23 -14.82 -7.74 2.10
N GLU A 24 -15.65 -7.02 1.33
CA GLU A 24 -17.12 -7.01 1.52
C GLU A 24 -17.73 -8.39 1.26
N LYS A 25 -17.10 -9.18 0.39
CA LYS A 25 -17.47 -10.57 0.09
C LYS A 25 -16.24 -11.47 0.17
N PRO A 26 -16.40 -12.74 0.57
CA PRO A 26 -15.31 -13.69 0.50
C PRO A 26 -14.78 -13.84 -0.93
N LEU A 27 -13.46 -13.81 -1.09
CA LEU A 27 -12.75 -14.02 -2.34
C LEU A 27 -12.71 -15.51 -2.71
N GLU A 28 -12.84 -15.80 -3.99
CA GLU A 28 -12.51 -17.10 -4.54
C GLU A 28 -11.00 -17.23 -4.78
N ALA A 29 -10.52 -18.44 -5.03
CA ALA A 29 -9.10 -18.69 -5.29
C ALA A 29 -8.58 -17.87 -6.50
N ILE A 30 -9.40 -17.70 -7.53
CA ILE A 30 -9.06 -16.88 -8.71
C ILE A 30 -8.93 -15.40 -8.35
N ASP A 31 -9.75 -14.90 -7.42
CA ASP A 31 -9.74 -13.52 -6.99
C ASP A 31 -8.49 -13.19 -6.20
N ILE A 32 -8.05 -14.11 -5.32
CA ILE A 32 -6.79 -13.97 -4.58
C ILE A 32 -5.62 -13.82 -5.56
N VAL A 33 -5.60 -14.59 -6.65
CA VAL A 33 -4.57 -14.47 -7.70
C VAL A 33 -4.64 -13.10 -8.37
N GLN A 34 -5.84 -12.59 -8.66
CA GLN A 34 -5.99 -11.26 -9.27
C GLN A 34 -5.57 -10.13 -8.33
N VAL A 35 -5.90 -10.21 -7.03
CA VAL A 35 -5.41 -9.26 -6.03
C VAL A 35 -3.89 -9.27 -5.96
N LEU A 36 -3.26 -10.46 -6.01
CA LEU A 36 -1.80 -10.58 -6.09
C LEU A 36 -1.23 -9.95 -7.37
N GLN A 37 -1.90 -10.12 -8.52
CA GLN A 37 -1.47 -9.50 -9.77
C GLN A 37 -1.52 -7.96 -9.67
N VAL A 38 -2.64 -7.39 -9.19
CA VAL A 38 -2.78 -5.95 -8.97
C VAL A 38 -1.69 -5.43 -8.03
N PHE A 39 -1.43 -6.18 -6.95
CA PHE A 39 -0.37 -5.87 -6.00
C PHE A 39 1.00 -5.84 -6.68
N LEU A 40 1.36 -6.88 -7.44
CA LEU A 40 2.66 -6.99 -8.11
C LEU A 40 2.82 -5.88 -9.15
N GLU A 41 1.85 -5.70 -10.05
CA GLU A 41 1.89 -4.66 -11.08
C GLU A 41 2.09 -3.26 -10.49
N THR A 42 1.46 -3.00 -9.33
CA THR A 42 1.56 -1.71 -8.65
C THR A 42 2.89 -1.52 -7.93
N THR A 43 3.46 -2.59 -7.37
CA THR A 43 4.70 -2.54 -6.58
C THR A 43 5.98 -2.73 -7.39
N THR A 44 5.91 -3.29 -8.59
CA THR A 44 7.06 -3.42 -9.49
C THR A 44 7.26 -2.19 -10.39
N GLY A 45 6.38 -1.19 -10.30
CA GLY A 45 6.51 0.06 -11.04
C GLY A 45 7.73 0.88 -10.60
N LEU A 46 8.24 1.73 -11.50
CA LEU A 46 9.38 2.62 -11.20
C LEU A 46 9.14 3.54 -9.99
N ILE A 47 7.90 4.02 -9.81
CA ILE A 47 7.50 4.86 -8.68
C ILE A 47 7.62 4.08 -7.36
N ALA A 48 7.08 2.86 -7.32
CA ALA A 48 7.12 2.00 -6.15
C ALA A 48 8.56 1.71 -5.68
N ALA A 49 9.46 1.43 -6.62
CA ALA A 49 10.89 1.19 -6.35
C ALA A 49 11.61 2.39 -5.70
N ASN A 50 11.10 3.61 -5.90
CA ASN A 50 11.65 4.82 -5.28
C ASN A 50 10.99 5.17 -3.94
N LEU A 51 9.80 4.62 -3.66
CA LEU A 51 9.00 5.00 -2.49
C LEU A 51 9.16 4.05 -1.31
N PHE A 52 9.38 2.76 -1.52
CA PHE A 52 9.51 1.78 -0.45
C PHE A 52 10.56 0.71 -0.74
N GLU A 53 11.21 0.21 0.31
CA GLU A 53 12.38 -0.68 0.22
C GLU A 53 12.00 -2.14 -0.05
N GLY A 54 10.74 -2.48 0.21
CA GLY A 54 10.20 -3.81 0.01
C GLY A 54 9.09 -4.16 0.99
N LEU A 55 8.66 -5.41 0.95
CA LEU A 55 7.66 -5.93 1.87
C LEU A 55 8.32 -6.65 3.03
N ALA A 56 7.90 -6.32 4.25
CA ALA A 56 8.21 -7.13 5.42
C ALA A 56 7.24 -8.32 5.55
N TYR A 57 6.00 -8.16 5.06
CA TYR A 57 4.96 -9.19 5.14
C TYR A 57 3.83 -8.92 4.13
N LEU A 58 3.29 -9.99 3.55
CA LEU A 58 2.08 -9.98 2.73
C LEU A 58 1.28 -11.25 3.04
N ASN A 59 0.02 -11.09 3.39
CA ASN A 59 -0.92 -12.19 3.57
C ASN A 59 -2.27 -11.84 2.97
N ILE A 60 -2.81 -12.76 2.18
CA ILE A 60 -4.13 -12.64 1.57
C ILE A 60 -4.88 -13.92 1.90
N ASP A 61 -6.02 -13.76 2.55
CA ASP A 61 -6.96 -14.85 2.79
C ASP A 61 -8.29 -14.55 2.09
N THR A 62 -9.26 -15.44 2.25
CA THR A 62 -10.57 -15.29 1.61
C THR A 62 -11.33 -14.05 2.05
N THR A 63 -11.01 -13.46 3.18
CA THR A 63 -11.78 -12.38 3.83
C THR A 63 -10.96 -11.13 4.12
N SER A 64 -9.64 -11.19 4.03
CA SER A 64 -8.75 -10.13 4.46
C SER A 64 -7.46 -10.05 3.66
N LEU A 65 -6.91 -8.84 3.63
CA LEU A 65 -5.62 -8.52 3.06
C LEU A 65 -4.80 -7.78 4.13
N THR A 66 -3.59 -8.27 4.38
CA THR A 66 -2.62 -7.66 5.30
C THR A 66 -1.31 -7.44 4.57
N ILE A 67 -0.83 -6.20 4.55
CA ILE A 67 0.45 -5.83 3.96
C ILE A 67 1.26 -5.03 4.97
N ARG A 68 2.52 -5.40 5.14
CA ARG A 68 3.51 -4.62 5.90
C ARG A 68 4.56 -4.09 4.93
N PHE A 69 4.47 -2.80 4.62
CA PHE A 69 5.42 -2.09 3.78
C PHE A 69 6.62 -1.67 4.60
N ARG A 70 7.82 -1.83 4.06
CA ARG A 70 9.05 -1.31 4.68
C ARG A 70 9.52 -0.06 3.96
N TYR A 71 9.79 0.98 4.72
CA TYR A 71 10.28 2.26 4.24
C TYR A 71 11.60 2.63 4.90
N SER A 72 12.50 3.25 4.15
CA SER A 72 13.63 3.95 4.76
C SER A 72 13.13 5.19 5.51
N GLY A 73 13.56 5.35 6.75
CA GLY A 73 13.44 6.55 7.57
C GLY A 73 14.40 7.66 7.12
N THR A 74 15.41 7.33 6.31
CA THR A 74 16.24 8.34 5.63
C THR A 74 15.66 8.67 4.26
N SER A 75 15.64 9.97 3.93
CA SER A 75 15.24 10.39 2.59
C SER A 75 16.31 9.92 1.59
N PRO A 76 15.97 9.31 0.44
CA PRO A 76 16.96 8.98 -0.57
C PRO A 76 17.74 10.26 -0.93
N SER A 77 19.06 10.15 -1.03
CA SER A 77 19.95 11.28 -1.38
C SER A 77 19.58 11.95 -2.72
N SER A 78 18.85 11.23 -3.57
CA SER A 78 18.20 11.73 -4.77
C SER A 78 16.69 11.49 -4.65
N ASN A 79 15.95 12.42 -4.04
CA ASN A 79 14.49 12.40 -4.13
C ASN A 79 14.10 12.89 -5.54
N PRO A 80 13.50 12.05 -6.41
CA PRO A 80 13.08 12.47 -7.75
C PRO A 80 11.86 13.41 -7.72
N TYR A 81 11.24 13.61 -6.56
CA TYR A 81 10.07 14.48 -6.35
C TYR A 81 10.41 15.71 -5.49
N PRO A 82 11.10 16.71 -6.06
CA PRO A 82 11.46 17.92 -5.33
C PRO A 82 10.20 18.74 -4.99
N GLY A 83 9.94 18.94 -3.70
CA GLY A 83 8.81 19.76 -3.20
C GLY A 83 7.66 18.96 -2.57
N GLU A 84 7.68 17.64 -2.68
CA GLU A 84 6.72 16.76 -2.01
C GLU A 84 7.30 16.16 -0.73
N GLU A 85 6.49 16.11 0.34
CA GLU A 85 6.86 15.44 1.58
C GLU A 85 6.88 13.93 1.36
N LEU A 86 8.06 13.31 1.44
CA LEU A 86 8.23 11.86 1.27
C LEU A 86 7.24 11.01 2.11
N PRO A 87 6.93 11.35 3.39
CA PRO A 87 5.88 10.65 4.15
C PRO A 87 4.51 10.69 3.49
N ARG A 88 4.14 11.83 2.86
CA ARG A 88 2.88 11.97 2.13
C ARG A 88 2.88 11.05 0.92
N LEU A 89 3.91 11.10 0.07
CA LEU A 89 4.02 10.23 -1.13
C LEU A 89 3.87 8.74 -0.77
N LYS A 90 4.54 8.29 0.30
CA LYS A 90 4.45 6.91 0.79
C LYS A 90 3.02 6.52 1.17
N MET A 91 2.29 7.40 1.86
CA MET A 91 0.89 7.18 2.21
C MET A 91 -0.03 7.19 1.00
N GLN A 92 0.18 8.11 0.06
CA GLN A 92 -0.60 8.19 -1.18
C GLN A 92 -0.42 6.92 -2.02
N PHE A 93 0.79 6.37 -2.06
CA PHE A 93 1.05 5.09 -2.72
C PHE A 93 0.29 3.92 -2.07
N ILE A 94 0.25 3.86 -0.73
CA ILE A 94 -0.59 2.88 -0.02
C ILE A 94 -2.05 3.06 -0.46
N PHE A 95 -2.59 4.28 -0.40
CA PHE A 95 -3.99 4.53 -0.78
C PHE A 95 -4.25 4.16 -2.24
N TYR A 96 -3.34 4.47 -3.16
CA TYR A 96 -3.42 4.08 -4.56
C TYR A 96 -3.53 2.56 -4.75
N LEU A 97 -2.64 1.79 -4.11
CA LEU A 97 -2.67 0.33 -4.19
C LEU A 97 -4.00 -0.22 -3.68
N PHE A 98 -4.47 0.23 -2.52
CA PHE A 98 -5.74 -0.24 -1.97
C PHE A 98 -6.96 0.26 -2.74
N ALA A 99 -6.89 1.44 -3.38
CA ALA A 99 -7.93 1.92 -4.28
C ALA A 99 -8.04 1.06 -5.55
N LYS A 100 -6.91 0.63 -6.12
CA LYS A 100 -6.90 -0.31 -7.26
C LYS A 100 -7.52 -1.66 -6.90
N ILE A 101 -7.22 -2.17 -5.71
CA ILE A 101 -7.82 -3.41 -5.21
C ILE A 101 -9.32 -3.20 -4.98
N ASP A 102 -9.74 -2.11 -4.33
CA ASP A 102 -11.14 -1.81 -4.04
C ASP A 102 -12.01 -1.65 -5.31
N LEU A 103 -11.44 -1.13 -6.41
CA LEU A 103 -12.13 -1.02 -7.69
C LEU A 103 -12.59 -2.38 -8.23
N GLN A 104 -11.79 -3.42 -8.02
CA GLN A 104 -12.07 -4.78 -8.48
C GLN A 104 -12.79 -5.60 -7.41
N TYR A 105 -12.36 -5.44 -6.16
CA TYR A 105 -12.76 -6.21 -4.99
C TYR A 105 -13.03 -5.28 -3.83
N LYS A 106 -14.29 -4.85 -3.75
CA LYS A 106 -14.77 -3.93 -2.73
C LYS A 106 -14.28 -4.31 -1.32
N LEU A 107 -13.63 -3.37 -0.67
CA LEU A 107 -13.09 -3.54 0.68
C LEU A 107 -14.16 -3.19 1.72
N ALA A 108 -14.25 -4.00 2.77
CA ALA A 108 -15.06 -3.75 3.96
C ALA A 108 -14.19 -3.18 5.07
N ASP A 109 -14.78 -2.25 5.83
CA ASP A 109 -14.18 -1.61 7.01
C ASP A 109 -12.73 -1.21 6.76
N ILE A 110 -12.47 -0.09 6.09
CA ILE A 110 -11.11 0.35 5.72
C ILE A 110 -10.56 1.36 6.73
N PRO A 111 -9.24 1.36 7.01
CA PRO A 111 -8.60 2.32 7.93
C PRO A 111 -8.15 3.60 7.20
N PHE A 112 -8.76 3.90 6.05
CA PHE A 112 -8.37 5.00 5.16
C PHE A 112 -9.41 6.14 5.20
N PRO A 113 -9.02 7.36 4.79
CA PRO A 113 -9.96 8.46 4.54
C PRO A 113 -11.06 8.07 3.54
N SER A 114 -12.23 8.72 3.60
CA SER A 114 -13.38 8.40 2.74
C SER A 114 -13.12 8.61 1.24
N ASP A 115 -12.20 9.51 0.92
CA ASP A 115 -11.75 9.93 -0.41
C ASP A 115 -10.58 9.10 -0.95
N PHE A 116 -10.09 8.07 -0.23
CA PHE A 116 -8.94 7.27 -0.69
C PHE A 116 -9.11 6.66 -2.09
N ARG A 117 -10.35 6.47 -2.57
CA ARG A 117 -10.65 5.95 -3.92
C ARG A 117 -10.23 6.91 -5.03
N GLU A 118 -10.18 8.21 -4.75
CA GLU A 118 -9.75 9.22 -5.72
C GLU A 118 -8.28 9.02 -6.13
N PHE A 119 -7.51 8.36 -5.27
CA PHE A 119 -6.10 8.06 -5.48
C PHE A 119 -5.87 7.10 -6.64
N ILE A 120 -6.89 6.40 -7.16
CA ILE A 120 -6.76 5.57 -8.37
C ILE A 120 -6.28 6.34 -9.60
N SER A 121 -6.50 7.67 -9.59
CA SER A 121 -6.15 8.61 -10.65
C SER A 121 -4.78 9.26 -10.49
N LEU A 122 -3.99 8.86 -9.47
CA LEU A 122 -2.66 9.42 -9.22
C LEU A 122 -1.47 8.90 -10.05
N PRO A 123 -1.56 7.92 -10.97
CA PRO A 123 -0.35 7.45 -11.65
C PRO A 123 0.32 8.51 -12.54
N ASP A 124 -0.33 9.67 -12.77
CA ASP A 124 0.20 10.75 -13.62
C ASP A 124 0.96 11.86 -12.87
N TYR A 125 0.91 11.91 -11.52
CA TYR A 125 1.50 13.01 -10.72
C TYR A 125 2.46 12.56 -9.62
N LEU A 126 2.57 11.25 -9.39
CA LEU A 126 3.64 10.63 -8.61
C LEU A 126 4.73 10.11 -9.54
#